data_AF-A0A1Y3B330-F1
#
_entry.id   AF-A0A1Y3B330-F1
#
_cell.length_a   1.000
_cell.length_b   1.000
_cell.length_c   1.000
_cell.angle_alpha   90.00
_cell.angle_beta   90.00
_cell.angle_gamma   90.00
#
_symmetry.space_group_name_H-M   'P 1'
#
loop_
_entity.id
_entity.type
_entity.pdbx_description
1 polymer ?
#
loop_
_entity_poly.entity_id
_entity_poly.type
_entity_poly.pdbx_seq_one_letter_code
_entity_poly.pdbx_strand_id
1 'polypeptide(L)'
;MLYYFNCRDDRKFNYFLTRVWCLLKRYQSFYDKNEGLYSQNSLPLSVFGALNKHFGVTFECFASPLNCYFRQYCSIFPDTDDRYSTFIQYPVHSKQILLIQKI
;
A
#
# COMPACT_ATOMS: atom_id res chain seq x y z
N MET A 1 11.23 2.20 -6.28
CA MET A 1 11.07 0.94 -7.04
C MET A 1 9.63 0.66 -7.47
N LEU A 2 8.61 0.84 -6.61
CA LEU A 2 7.20 0.53 -6.92
C LEU A 2 6.66 1.19 -8.21
N TYR A 3 6.93 2.48 -8.39
CA TYR A 3 6.50 3.22 -9.60
C TYR A 3 7.05 2.61 -10.89
N TYR A 4 8.31 2.16 -10.89
CA TYR A 4 8.93 1.56 -12.07
C TYR A 4 8.26 0.24 -12.49
N PHE A 5 7.83 -0.56 -11.52
CA PHE A 5 7.22 -1.87 -11.79
C PHE A 5 5.74 -1.79 -12.15
N ASN A 6 5.01 -0.83 -11.59
CA ASN A 6 3.56 -0.73 -11.75
C ASN A 6 3.13 0.36 -12.75
N CYS A 7 3.88 1.45 -12.89
CA CYS A 7 3.51 2.54 -13.80
C CYS A 7 3.86 2.18 -15.25
N ARG A 8 2.84 1.80 -16.02
CA ARG A 8 2.98 1.49 -17.46
C ARG A 8 2.97 2.74 -18.34
N ASP A 9 2.29 3.79 -17.90
CA ASP A 9 2.05 5.01 -18.71
C ASP A 9 3.24 5.97 -18.74
N ASP A 10 4.13 5.95 -17.75
CA ASP A 10 5.20 6.95 -17.59
C ASP A 10 6.60 6.30 -17.45
N ARG A 11 7.01 5.57 -18.50
CA ARG A 11 8.33 4.88 -18.54
C ARG A 11 9.53 5.84 -18.54
N LYS A 12 9.31 7.11 -18.91
CA LYS A 12 10.33 8.18 -18.89
C LYS A 12 10.38 8.94 -17.57
N PHE A 13 9.49 8.63 -16.62
CA PHE A 13 9.40 9.30 -15.31
C PHE A 13 9.14 10.81 -15.39
N ASN A 14 8.48 11.30 -16.44
CA ASN A 14 8.20 12.73 -16.63
C ASN A 14 7.29 13.30 -15.54
N TYR A 15 6.40 12.47 -14.99
CA TYR A 15 5.41 12.86 -13.99
C TYR A 15 5.69 12.25 -12.61
N PHE A 16 6.82 11.56 -12.45
CA PHE A 16 7.15 10.83 -11.22
C PHE A 16 7.13 11.73 -10.00
N LEU A 17 7.86 12.86 -10.04
CA LEU A 17 7.95 13.79 -8.91
C LEU A 17 6.60 14.41 -8.56
N THR A 18 5.84 14.84 -9.56
CA THR A 18 4.49 15.41 -9.36
C THR A 18 3.56 14.41 -8.70
N ARG A 19 3.59 13.15 -9.13
CA ARG A 19 2.73 12.09 -8.57
C ARG A 19 3.14 11.71 -7.16
N VAL A 20 4.44 11.61 -6.87
CA VAL A 20 4.95 11.40 -5.50
C VAL A 20 4.53 12.56 -4.60
N TRP A 21 4.59 13.80 -5.08
CA TRP A 21 4.14 14.96 -4.32
C TRP A 21 2.64 14.89 -4.00
N CYS A 22 1.79 14.59 -4.98
CA CYS A 22 0.36 14.38 -4.77
C CYS A 22 0.09 13.28 -3.74
N LEU A 23 0.82 12.18 -3.83
CA LEU A 23 0.72 11.05 -2.90
C LEU A 23 1.03 11.50 -1.47
N LEU A 24 2.19 12.10 -1.24
CA LEU A 24 2.61 12.59 0.07
C LEU A 24 1.62 13.61 0.64
N LYS A 25 1.16 14.55 -0.18
CA LYS A 25 0.17 15.57 0.26
C LYS A 25 -1.17 14.96 0.64
N ARG A 26 -1.61 13.93 -0.07
CA ARG A 26 -2.88 13.25 0.22
C ARG A 26 -2.79 12.46 1.53
N TYR A 27 -1.70 11.73 1.75
CA TYR A 27 -1.45 11.03 3.00
C TYR A 27 -1.26 11.99 4.18
N GLN A 28 -0.51 13.09 3.99
CA GLN A 28 -0.38 14.15 5.01
C GLN A 28 -1.75 14.69 5.41
N SER A 29 -2.58 15.06 4.43
CA SER A 29 -3.93 15.58 4.70
C SER A 29 -4.86 14.54 5.35
N PHE A 30 -4.62 13.26 5.14
CA PHE A 30 -5.39 12.17 5.75
C PHE A 30 -4.99 11.94 7.21
N TYR A 31 -3.69 12.03 7.54
CA TYR A 31 -3.21 11.93 8.91
C TYR A 31 -3.60 13.17 9.74
N ASP A 32 -3.38 14.38 9.21
CA ASP A 32 -3.67 15.64 9.92
C ASP A 32 -5.17 15.79 10.26
N LYS A 33 -6.07 15.22 9.44
CA LYS A 33 -7.53 15.28 9.68
C LYS A 33 -8.04 14.21 10.63
N ASN A 34 -7.27 13.15 10.87
CA ASN A 34 -7.69 11.99 11.64
C ASN A 34 -6.71 11.66 12.77
N GLU A 35 -6.15 12.69 13.41
CA GLU A 35 -5.21 12.63 14.53
C GLU A 35 -5.61 11.49 15.52
N GLY A 36 -4.89 10.37 15.45
CA GLY A 36 -5.03 9.21 16.34
C GLY A 36 -6.02 8.10 15.95
N LEU A 37 -7.00 8.33 15.05
CA LEU A 37 -8.04 7.32 14.72
C LEU A 37 -7.58 6.26 13.71
N TYR A 38 -6.62 6.59 12.84
CA TYR A 38 -6.08 5.69 11.82
C TYR A 38 -4.54 5.61 11.86
N SER A 39 -3.96 5.58 13.06
CA SER A 39 -2.52 5.29 13.21
C SER A 39 -2.25 3.86 12.74
N GLN A 40 -1.97 3.71 11.45
CA GLN A 40 -1.64 2.43 10.83
C GLN A 40 -0.17 2.15 11.08
N ASN A 41 0.12 1.45 12.17
CA ASN A 41 1.46 0.94 12.41
C ASN A 41 1.70 -0.30 11.55
N SER A 42 2.84 -0.32 10.85
CA SER A 42 3.31 -1.52 10.15
C SER A 42 3.69 -2.60 11.14
N LEU A 43 3.45 -3.85 10.76
CA LEU A 43 4.06 -4.98 11.47
C LEU A 43 5.59 -5.00 11.22
N PRO A 44 6.38 -5.52 12.16
CA PRO A 44 7.80 -5.74 11.94
C PRO A 44 8.05 -6.68 10.74
N LEU A 45 9.15 -6.45 10.00
CA LEU A 45 9.51 -7.27 8.83
C LEU A 45 9.65 -8.77 9.14
N SER A 46 10.05 -9.11 10.38
CA SER A 46 10.14 -10.51 10.84
C SER A 46 8.78 -11.20 10.86
N VAL A 47 7.71 -10.47 11.22
CA VAL A 47 6.33 -10.98 11.24
C VAL A 47 5.83 -11.19 9.81
N PHE A 48 6.07 -10.23 8.91
CA PHE A 48 5.75 -10.40 7.49
C PHE A 48 6.48 -11.59 6.85
N GLY A 49 7.76 -11.78 7.18
CA GLY A 49 8.55 -12.93 6.73
C GLY A 49 8.00 -14.26 7.25
N ALA A 50 7.59 -14.32 8.53
CA ALA A 50 6.95 -15.49 9.11
C ALA A 50 5.58 -15.78 8.46
N LEU A 51 4.77 -14.75 8.22
CA LEU A 51 3.48 -14.87 7.55
C LEU A 51 3.61 -15.39 6.11
N ASN A 52 4.60 -14.88 5.37
CA ASN A 52 4.89 -15.38 4.03
C ASN A 52 5.35 -16.84 4.07
N LYS A 53 6.27 -17.19 4.97
CA LYS A 53 6.84 -18.54 5.05
C LYS A 53 5.86 -19.60 5.55
N HIS A 54 5.05 -19.29 6.57
CA HIS A 54 4.17 -20.26 7.23
C HIS A 54 2.76 -20.29 6.65
N PHE A 55 2.26 -19.16 6.14
CA PHE A 55 0.88 -19.03 5.66
C PHE A 55 0.79 -18.69 4.16
N GLY A 56 1.91 -18.43 3.48
CA GLY A 56 1.94 -18.09 2.06
C GLY A 56 1.36 -16.71 1.75
N VAL A 57 1.34 -15.80 2.75
CA VAL A 57 0.79 -14.45 2.57
C VAL A 57 1.62 -13.68 1.54
N THR A 58 0.95 -13.11 0.55
CA THR A 58 1.57 -12.31 -0.53
C THR A 58 0.89 -10.96 -0.77
N PHE A 59 -0.10 -10.62 0.06
CA PHE A 59 -1.02 -9.49 -0.17
C PHE A 59 -1.38 -8.79 1.14
N GLU A 60 -1.47 -7.45 1.10
CA GLU A 60 -1.91 -6.61 2.22
C GLU A 60 -3.26 -5.96 1.92
N CYS A 61 -4.25 -6.14 2.79
CA CYS A 61 -5.55 -5.49 2.61
C CYS A 61 -5.59 -4.02 2.99
N PHE A 62 -4.66 -3.57 3.84
CA PHE A 62 -4.61 -2.19 4.31
C PHE A 62 -3.15 -1.75 4.32
N ALA A 63 -2.70 -1.19 3.21
CA ALA A 63 -1.38 -0.59 3.14
C ALA A 63 -1.38 0.64 2.25
N SER A 64 -0.31 1.42 2.40
CA SER A 64 0.02 2.53 1.54
C SER A 64 1.31 2.23 0.78
N PRO A 65 1.58 2.88 -0.37
CA PRO A 65 2.86 2.76 -1.04
C PRO A 65 4.07 3.18 -0.18
N LEU A 66 3.83 3.87 0.94
CA LEU A 66 4.85 4.28 1.89
C LEU A 66 5.21 3.18 2.90
N ASN A 67 4.29 2.24 3.14
CA ASN A 67 4.40 1.27 4.23
C ASN A 67 4.23 -0.21 3.80
N CYS A 68 3.96 -0.47 2.52
CA CYS A 68 3.75 -1.81 2.03
C CYS A 68 5.04 -2.65 2.09
N TYR A 69 4.93 -3.87 2.61
CA TYR A 69 5.95 -4.91 2.51
C TYR A 69 5.84 -5.67 1.18
N PHE A 70 4.62 -5.99 0.76
CA PHE A 70 4.33 -6.65 -0.50
C PHE A 70 4.02 -5.66 -1.62
N ARG A 71 4.27 -6.06 -2.86
CA ARG A 71 3.99 -5.22 -4.04
C ARG A 71 2.49 -5.13 -4.37
N GLN A 72 1.70 -6.07 -3.85
CA GLN A 72 0.25 -6.13 -4.06
C GLN A 72 -0.44 -5.76 -2.75
N TYR A 73 -1.15 -4.64 -2.76
CA TYR A 73 -1.88 -4.18 -1.59
C TYR A 73 -3.09 -3.32 -1.95
N CYS A 74 -4.11 -3.38 -1.11
CA CYS A 74 -5.24 -2.46 -1.15
C CYS A 74 -4.89 -1.16 -0.43
N SER A 75 -5.19 -0.04 -1.08
CA SER A 75 -5.07 1.31 -0.53
C SER A 75 -6.45 1.97 -0.45
N ILE A 76 -6.56 2.94 0.45
CA ILE A 76 -7.73 3.79 0.62
C ILE A 76 -7.88 4.82 -0.51
N PHE A 77 -6.81 5.12 -1.27
CA PHE A 77 -6.78 6.12 -2.33
C PHE A 77 -6.43 5.50 -3.69
N PRO A 78 -7.40 4.88 -4.40
CA PRO A 78 -7.14 4.28 -5.70
C PRO A 78 -6.65 5.29 -6.74
N ASP A 79 -7.03 6.56 -6.62
CA ASP A 79 -6.70 7.62 -7.56
C ASP A 79 -5.19 7.90 -7.65
N THR A 80 -4.50 7.89 -6.51
CA THR A 80 -3.06 8.15 -6.42
C THR A 80 -2.24 6.87 -6.40
N ASP A 81 -2.78 5.79 -5.82
CA ASP A 81 -1.98 4.63 -5.43
C ASP A 81 -2.00 3.50 -6.48
N ASP A 82 -2.90 3.56 -7.46
CA ASP A 82 -3.00 2.58 -8.57
C ASP A 82 -1.70 2.42 -9.35
N ARG A 83 -0.95 3.50 -9.50
CA ARG A 83 0.33 3.46 -10.22
C ARG A 83 1.47 2.84 -9.41
N TYR A 84 1.20 2.49 -8.15
CA TYR A 84 2.17 1.92 -7.21
C TYR A 84 1.75 0.52 -6.71
N SER A 85 0.53 0.05 -6.98
CA SER A 85 0.02 -1.28 -6.61
C SER A 85 -0.61 -1.98 -7.81
N THR A 86 -0.60 -3.32 -7.81
CA THR A 86 -1.20 -4.11 -8.90
C THR A 86 -2.70 -4.41 -8.67
N PHE A 87 -3.21 -4.31 -7.44
CA PHE A 87 -4.60 -4.66 -7.09
C PHE A 87 -5.15 -3.73 -6.02
N ILE A 88 -6.17 -2.92 -6.31
CA ILE A 88 -6.78 -2.00 -5.31
C ILE A 88 -8.19 -2.45 -4.86
N GLN A 89 -8.73 -3.52 -5.42
CA GLN A 89 -10.09 -3.95 -5.10
C GLN A 89 -10.06 -5.08 -4.06
N TYR A 90 -10.71 -4.86 -2.90
CA TYR A 90 -10.81 -5.85 -1.82
C TYR A 90 -11.27 -7.20 -2.39
N PRO A 91 -10.43 -8.24 -2.37
CA PRO A 91 -10.85 -9.55 -2.82
C PRO A 91 -11.76 -10.17 -1.75
N VAL A 92 -13.05 -10.33 -2.06
CA VAL A 92 -14.06 -10.90 -1.15
C VAL A 92 -13.85 -12.42 -0.91
N HIS A 93 -12.94 -13.08 -1.63
CA HIS A 93 -12.87 -14.55 -1.69
C HIS A 93 -11.50 -15.24 -1.49
N SER A 94 -10.43 -14.54 -1.12
CA SER A 94 -9.11 -15.17 -1.01
C SER A 94 -8.79 -15.59 0.44
N LYS A 95 -8.62 -16.88 0.70
CA LYS A 95 -8.29 -17.45 2.04
C LYS A 95 -6.88 -17.07 2.58
N GLN A 96 -6.15 -16.17 1.92
CA GLN A 96 -4.78 -15.74 2.27
C GLN A 96 -4.67 -14.21 2.37
N ILE A 97 -5.71 -13.59 2.93
CA ILE A 97 -5.78 -12.14 3.10
C ILE A 97 -5.23 -11.76 4.48
N LEU A 98 -4.19 -10.94 4.49
CA LEU A 98 -3.70 -10.34 5.73
C LEU A 98 -4.49 -9.06 6.01
N LEU A 99 -5.48 -9.20 6.89
CA LEU A 99 -6.31 -8.10 7.39
C LEU A 99 -5.61 -7.48 8.60
N ILE A 100 -4.64 -6.60 8.36
CA ILE A 100 -3.97 -5.86 9.43
C ILE A 100 -4.71 -4.55 9.64
N GLN A 101 -5.68 -4.49 10.56
CA GLN A 101 -6.02 -3.25 11.27
C GLN A 101 -6.60 -3.54 12.66
N LYS A 102 -5.73 -3.43 13.67
CA LYS A 102 -5.91 -2.79 15.00
C LYS A 102 -4.98 -3.45 16.01
N ILE A 103 -3.97 -2.72 16.45
CA ILE A 103 -3.66 -2.66 17.88
C ILE A 103 -4.38 -1.41 18.37
#